data_AF-A0A9D4AFY5-F1
#
_entry.id   AF-A0A9D4AFY5-F1
#
_cell.length_a   1.000
_cell.length_b   1.000
_cell.length_c   1.000
_cell.angle_alpha   90.00
_cell.angle_beta   90.00
_cell.angle_gamma   90.00
#
_symmetry.space_group_name_H-M   'P 1'
#
loop_
_entity.id
_entity.type
_entity.pdbx_description
1 polymer ?
#
loop_
_entity_poly.entity_id
_entity_poly.type
_entity_poly.pdbx_seq_one_letter_code
_entity_poly.pdbx_strand_id
1 'polypeptide(L)'
;MLEVDLDNLDEALKFHAKGLEICDEEEVVEDDDGRSRLHHNLGNVYMELRRWGKAREHIEKDIMICKRIGHCQGEGKGYINLGELHYRVQSDSLIEQEVNGMFVAEIFKLHRESFFRKKEVLMKIIEME
;
A
#
# COMPACT_ATOMS: atom_id res chain seq x y z
N MET A 1 7.67 -6.00 -18.40
CA MET A 1 7.75 -5.98 -16.92
C MET A 1 8.60 -4.78 -16.59
N LEU A 2 7.99 -3.68 -16.15
CA LEU A 2 8.74 -2.50 -15.71
C LEU A 2 9.33 -2.89 -14.36
N GLU A 3 10.64 -3.13 -14.29
CA GLU A 3 11.36 -2.99 -13.03
C GLU A 3 11.21 -1.52 -12.63
N VAL A 4 10.20 -1.25 -11.80
CA VAL A 4 10.20 -0.04 -11.00
C VAL A 4 11.40 -0.20 -10.09
N ASP A 5 12.47 0.56 -10.33
CA ASP A 5 13.69 0.54 -9.50
C ASP A 5 13.30 0.79 -8.04
N LEU A 6 13.14 -0.30 -7.28
CA LEU A 6 12.76 -0.27 -5.87
C LEU A 6 13.81 0.52 -5.05
N ASP A 7 15.05 0.55 -5.51
CA ASP A 7 16.14 1.35 -4.95
C ASP A 7 15.79 2.85 -4.87
N ASN A 8 15.12 3.38 -5.90
CA ASN A 8 14.74 4.79 -5.92
C ASN A 8 13.58 5.09 -4.96
N LEU A 9 12.72 4.11 -4.68
CA LEU A 9 11.57 4.29 -3.79
C LEU A 9 12.00 4.29 -2.32
N ASP A 10 12.93 3.41 -1.93
CA ASP A 10 13.47 3.41 -0.56
C ASP A 10 14.29 4.68 -0.27
N GLU A 11 14.97 5.22 -1.27
CA GLU A 11 15.66 6.51 -1.15
C GLU A 11 14.67 7.68 -1.06
N ALA A 12 13.60 7.68 -1.86
CA ALA A 12 12.52 8.66 -1.76
C ALA A 12 11.86 8.62 -0.36
N LEU A 13 11.61 7.44 0.20
CA LEU A 13 11.11 7.30 1.58
C LEU A 13 12.03 7.99 2.59
N LYS A 14 13.35 7.78 2.49
CA LYS A 14 14.32 8.40 3.40
C LYS A 14 14.26 9.92 3.33
N PHE A 15 14.27 10.49 2.13
CA PHE A 15 14.25 11.95 1.97
C PHE A 15 12.93 12.58 2.44
N HIS A 16 11.79 11.96 2.11
CA HIS A 16 10.49 12.49 2.57
C HIS A 16 10.29 12.31 4.09
N ALA A 17 10.73 11.20 4.68
CA ALA A 17 10.69 10.99 6.12
C ALA A 17 11.58 12.00 6.86
N LYS A 18 12.78 12.29 6.33
CA LYS A 18 13.66 13.32 6.91
C LYS A 18 13.03 14.71 6.83
N GLY A 19 12.33 15.01 5.72
CA GLY A 19 11.56 16.25 5.59
C GLY A 19 10.47 16.37 6.66
N LEU A 20 9.75 15.30 6.96
CA LEU A 20 8.74 15.29 8.02
C LEU A 20 9.36 15.49 9.41
N GLU A 21 10.47 14.81 9.69
CA GLU A 21 11.20 14.97 10.95
C GLU A 21 11.59 16.43 11.19
N ILE A 22 12.09 17.12 10.15
CA ILE A 22 12.41 18.56 10.24
C ILE A 22 11.14 19.40 10.50
N CYS A 23 10.01 19.06 9.86
CA CYS A 23 8.75 19.75 10.11
C CYS A 23 8.22 19.54 11.54
N ASP A 24 8.61 18.45 12.20
CA ASP A 24 8.20 18.12 13.58
C ASP A 24 9.19 18.65 14.63
N GLU A 25 10.47 18.78 14.29
CA GLU A 25 11.52 19.35 15.15
C GLU A 25 11.47 20.88 15.24
N GLU A 26 11.12 21.54 14.13
CA GLU A 26 10.94 22.98 14.08
C GLU A 26 9.49 23.33 14.50
N GLU A 27 9.27 24.47 15.17
CA GLU A 27 7.94 25.00 15.55
C GLU A 27 7.08 25.40 14.32
N VAL A 28 7.08 24.59 13.26
CA VAL A 28 6.18 24.75 12.13
C VAL A 28 4.76 24.51 12.62
N VAL A 29 3.83 25.33 12.15
CA VAL A 29 2.40 25.14 12.41
C VAL A 29 2.04 23.72 12.01
N GLU A 30 1.35 22.99 12.89
CA GLU A 30 1.01 21.56 12.70
C GLU A 30 0.37 21.27 11.33
N ASP A 31 -0.32 22.28 10.78
CA ASP A 31 -0.92 22.28 9.46
C ASP A 31 -0.25 23.32 8.55
N ASP A 32 0.78 22.90 7.82
CA ASP A 32 1.43 23.70 6.77
C ASP A 32 1.46 22.98 5.41
N ASP A 33 1.54 23.76 4.34
CA ASP A 33 1.54 23.27 2.96
C ASP A 33 2.74 22.36 2.64
N GLY A 34 3.90 22.58 3.28
CA GLY A 34 5.09 21.73 3.14
C GLY A 34 4.86 20.33 3.70
N ARG A 35 4.31 20.24 4.91
CA ARG A 35 3.94 18.97 5.55
C ARG A 35 2.87 18.21 4.75
N SER A 36 1.89 18.92 4.20
CA SER A 36 0.90 18.33 3.27
C SER A 36 1.58 17.66 2.08
N ARG A 37 2.50 18.36 1.41
CA ARG A 37 3.25 17.82 0.26
C ARG A 37 4.11 16.62 0.61
N LEU A 38 4.70 16.58 1.81
CA LEU A 38 5.47 15.44 2.29
C LEU A 38 4.58 14.21 2.49
N HIS A 39 3.43 14.39 3.14
CA HIS A 39 2.42 13.33 3.29
C HIS A 39 1.90 12.84 1.94
N HIS A 40 1.62 13.74 0.99
CA HIS A 40 1.22 13.40 -0.37
C HIS A 40 2.22 12.45 -1.04
N ASN A 41 3.51 12.82 -1.02
CA ASN A 41 4.56 12.05 -1.68
C ASN A 41 4.82 10.70 -0.98
N LEU A 42 4.80 10.66 0.35
CA LEU A 42 4.92 9.40 1.09
C LEU A 42 3.77 8.46 0.79
N GLY A 43 2.54 8.98 0.67
CA GLY A 43 1.38 8.23 0.21
C GLY A 43 1.64 7.53 -1.13
N ASN A 44 2.12 8.28 -2.12
CA ASN A 44 2.44 7.75 -3.46
C ASN A 44 3.56 6.70 -3.41
N VAL A 45 4.66 6.97 -2.71
CA VAL A 45 5.79 6.02 -2.60
C VAL A 45 5.35 4.72 -1.94
N TYR A 46 4.52 4.78 -0.88
CA TYR A 46 3.97 3.58 -0.26
C TYR A 46 2.97 2.83 -1.16
N MET A 47 2.23 3.51 -2.04
CA MET A 47 1.40 2.84 -3.04
C MET A 47 2.27 2.06 -4.03
N GLU A 48 3.35 2.64 -4.53
CA GLU A 48 4.27 1.95 -5.45
C GLU A 48 4.97 0.75 -4.79
N LEU A 49 5.28 0.86 -3.49
CA LEU A 49 5.80 -0.25 -2.68
C LEU A 49 4.73 -1.28 -2.25
N ARG A 50 3.48 -1.13 -2.67
CA ARG A 50 2.33 -1.97 -2.26
C ARG A 50 2.13 -2.06 -0.74
N ARG A 51 2.58 -1.04 -0.01
CA ARG A 51 2.41 -0.92 1.45
C ARG A 51 1.13 -0.15 1.75
N TRP A 52 0.00 -0.78 1.42
CA TRP A 52 -1.32 -0.16 1.38
C TRP A 52 -1.74 0.57 2.66
N GLY A 53 -1.45 -0.02 3.83
CA GLY A 53 -1.78 0.59 5.13
C GLY A 53 -1.04 1.91 5.38
N LYS A 54 0.26 1.96 5.06
CA LYS A 54 1.06 3.19 5.20
C LYS A 54 0.67 4.24 4.16
N ALA A 55 0.37 3.82 2.93
CA ALA A 55 -0.13 4.72 1.90
C ALA A 55 -1.40 5.44 2.36
N ARG A 56 -2.38 4.69 2.90
CA ARG A 56 -3.61 5.24 3.47
C ARG A 56 -3.34 6.30 4.53
N GLU A 57 -2.52 5.98 5.52
CA GLU A 57 -2.20 6.89 6.63
C GLU A 57 -1.67 8.24 6.14
N HIS A 58 -0.72 8.21 5.20
CA HIS A 58 -0.13 9.44 4.68
C HIS A 58 -1.10 10.21 3.77
N ILE A 59 -1.92 9.54 2.95
CA ILE A 59 -2.92 10.23 2.12
C ILE A 59 -4.01 10.88 3.00
N GLU A 60 -4.48 10.20 4.06
CA GLU A 60 -5.47 10.76 4.99
C GLU A 60 -4.91 11.98 5.75
N LYS A 61 -3.63 11.95 6.15
CA LYS A 61 -2.96 13.11 6.75
C LYS A 61 -2.85 14.29 5.78
N ASP A 62 -2.48 14.06 4.52
CA ASP A 62 -2.45 15.10 3.46
C ASP A 62 -3.81 15.78 3.30
N ILE A 63 -4.88 14.98 3.20
CA ILE A 63 -6.27 15.50 3.11
C ILE A 63 -6.62 16.34 4.32
N MET A 64 -6.32 15.86 5.54
CA MET A 64 -6.62 16.58 6.77
C MET A 64 -5.91 17.93 6.83
N ILE A 65 -4.61 17.99 6.51
CA ILE A 65 -3.83 19.22 6.50
C ILE A 65 -4.38 20.18 5.43
N CYS A 66 -4.53 19.72 4.19
CA CYS A 66 -5.11 20.51 3.09
C CYS A 66 -6.45 21.14 3.48
N LYS A 67 -7.32 20.37 4.14
CA LYS A 67 -8.62 20.85 4.60
C LYS A 67 -8.49 21.94 5.67
N ARG A 68 -7.58 21.77 6.64
CA ARG A 68 -7.35 22.74 7.72
C ARG A 68 -6.75 24.05 7.22
N ILE A 69 -5.86 24.00 6.23
CA ILE A 69 -5.25 25.21 5.61
C ILE A 69 -6.09 25.82 4.48
N GLY A 70 -7.22 25.21 4.10
CA GLY A 70 -8.08 25.68 3.01
C GLY A 70 -7.53 25.42 1.60
N HIS A 71 -6.57 24.52 1.44
CA HIS A 71 -5.96 24.17 0.16
C HIS A 71 -6.82 23.14 -0.61
N CYS A 72 -7.90 23.65 -1.23
CA CYS A 72 -8.93 22.83 -1.89
C CYS A 72 -8.38 21.94 -3.03
N GLN A 73 -7.37 22.42 -3.78
CA GLN A 73 -6.80 21.64 -4.87
C GLN A 73 -6.03 20.42 -4.36
N GLY A 74 -5.29 20.55 -3.25
CA GLY A 74 -4.58 19.43 -2.64
C GLY A 74 -5.51 18.46 -1.96
N GLU A 75 -6.56 18.95 -1.30
CA GLU A 75 -7.63 18.09 -0.77
C GLU A 75 -8.23 17.22 -1.90
N GLY A 76 -8.55 17.83 -3.05
CA GLY A 76 -9.03 17.11 -4.22
C GLY A 76 -8.04 16.06 -4.73
N LYS A 77 -6.73 16.38 -4.78
CA LYS A 77 -5.68 15.41 -5.15
C LYS A 77 -5.59 14.26 -4.15
N GLY A 78 -5.71 14.53 -2.85
CA GLY A 78 -5.72 13.50 -1.82
C GLY A 78 -6.88 12.51 -2.01
N TYR A 79 -8.09 12.99 -2.32
CA TYR A 79 -9.22 12.09 -2.61
C TYR A 79 -9.03 11.26 -3.89
N ILE A 80 -8.39 11.82 -4.93
CA ILE A 80 -8.02 11.06 -6.13
C ILE A 80 -7.06 9.92 -5.74
N ASN A 81 -6.04 10.21 -4.93
CA ASN A 81 -5.09 9.20 -4.46
C ASN A 81 -5.75 8.13 -3.58
N LEU A 82 -6.72 8.48 -2.73
CA LEU A 82 -7.50 7.48 -1.99
C LEU A 82 -8.29 6.56 -2.93
N GLY A 83 -8.90 7.12 -3.98
CA GLY A 83 -9.59 6.34 -5.00
C GLY A 83 -8.66 5.36 -5.71
N GLU A 84 -7.47 5.82 -6.09
CA GLU A 84 -6.43 4.98 -6.70
C GLU A 84 -5.96 3.87 -5.74
N LEU A 85 -5.71 4.20 -4.47
CA LEU A 85 -5.35 3.23 -3.45
C LEU A 85 -6.41 2.12 -3.34
N HIS A 86 -7.69 2.49 -3.29
CA HIS A 86 -8.78 1.51 -3.23
C HIS A 86 -8.81 0.58 -4.46
N TYR A 87 -8.59 1.13 -5.66
CA TYR A 87 -8.52 0.36 -6.89
C TYR A 87 -7.32 -0.61 -6.91
N ARG A 88 -6.14 -0.14 -6.48
CA ARG A 88 -4.91 -0.95 -6.45
C ARG A 88 -5.00 -2.08 -5.43
N VAL A 89 -5.51 -1.83 -4.23
CA VAL A 89 -5.74 -2.85 -3.19
C VAL A 89 -6.67 -3.95 -3.69
N GLN A 90 -7.77 -3.58 -4.34
CA GLN A 90 -8.70 -4.56 -4.91
C GLN A 90 -8.02 -5.41 -5.99
N SER A 91 -7.24 -4.76 -6.86
CA SER A 91 -6.52 -5.45 -7.94
C SER A 91 -5.48 -6.45 -7.41
N ASP A 92 -4.74 -6.09 -6.36
CA ASP A 92 -3.76 -6.97 -5.70
C ASP A 92 -4.44 -8.20 -5.09
N SER A 93 -5.57 -8.01 -4.41
CA SER A 93 -6.36 -9.10 -3.84
C SER A 93 -6.95 -10.06 -4.88
N LEU A 94 -7.33 -9.55 -6.07
CA LEU A 94 -7.82 -10.37 -7.17
C LEU A 94 -6.71 -11.24 -7.75
N ILE A 95 -5.51 -10.68 -7.95
CA ILE A 95 -4.34 -11.42 -8.44
C ILE A 95 -3.98 -12.54 -7.46
N GLU A 96 -3.99 -12.27 -6.16
CA GLU A 96 -3.70 -13.28 -5.14
C GLU A 96 -4.70 -14.44 -5.17
N GLN A 97 -6.00 -14.15 -5.33
CA GLN A 97 -7.04 -15.18 -5.48
C GLN A 97 -6.85 -16.01 -6.76
N GLU A 98 -6.52 -15.37 -7.89
CA GLU A 98 -6.27 -16.07 -9.15
C GLU A 98 -5.04 -16.99 -9.06
N VAL A 99 -3.93 -16.50 -8.51
CA VAL A 99 -2.68 -17.27 -8.33
C VAL A 99 -2.89 -18.45 -7.38
N ASN A 100 -3.57 -18.23 -6.25
CA ASN A 100 -3.90 -19.31 -5.32
C ASN A 100 -4.81 -20.37 -5.97
N GLY A 101 -5.82 -19.94 -6.74
CA GLY A 101 -6.69 -20.85 -7.50
C GLY A 101 -5.92 -21.68 -8.53
N MET A 102 -4.98 -21.07 -9.26
CA MET A 102 -4.11 -21.78 -10.20
C MET A 102 -3.20 -22.79 -9.50
N PHE A 103 -2.59 -22.40 -8.38
CA PHE A 103 -1.73 -23.29 -7.59
C PHE A 103 -2.48 -24.53 -7.10
N VAL A 104 -3.71 -24.34 -6.58
CA VAL A 104 -4.59 -25.45 -6.19
C VAL A 104 -4.89 -26.37 -7.39
N ALA A 105 -5.24 -25.81 -8.55
CA ALA A 105 -5.52 -26.60 -9.75
C ALA A 105 -4.30 -27.39 -10.24
N GLU A 106 -3.10 -26.81 -10.14
CA GLU A 106 -1.82 -27.46 -10.49
C GLU A 106 -1.54 -28.66 -9.57
N ILE A 107 -1.73 -28.50 -8.25
CA ILE A 107 -1.60 -29.59 -7.26
C ILE A 107 -2.57 -30.73 -7.61
N PHE A 108 -3.83 -30.43 -7.90
CA PHE A 108 -4.84 -31.43 -8.28
C PHE A 108 -4.43 -32.22 -9.53
N LYS A 109 -3.91 -31.55 -10.57
CA LYS A 109 -3.41 -32.21 -11.79
C LYS A 109 -2.24 -33.14 -11.49
N LEU A 110 -1.27 -32.67 -10.72
CA LEU A 110 -0.03 -33.41 -10.44
C LEU A 110 -0.27 -34.64 -9.55
N HIS A 111 -1.19 -34.56 -8.59
CA HIS A 111 -1.28 -35.58 -7.54
C HIS A 111 -2.51 -36.49 -7.64
N ARG A 112 -3.50 -36.15 -8.49
CA ARG A 112 -4.86 -36.74 -8.55
C ARG A 112 -5.52 -36.84 -7.16
N GLU A 113 -6.80 -37.20 -7.13
CA GLU A 113 -7.62 -37.33 -5.90
C GLU A 113 -6.99 -38.21 -4.78
N SER A 114 -5.98 -39.04 -5.08
CA SER A 114 -5.30 -39.90 -4.11
C SER A 114 -4.56 -39.15 -3.00
N PHE A 115 -4.08 -37.92 -3.24
CA PHE A 115 -3.29 -37.17 -2.25
C PHE A 115 -4.13 -36.64 -1.08
N PHE A 116 -5.37 -36.23 -1.35
CA PHE A 116 -6.25 -35.67 -0.32
C PHE A 116 -7.05 -36.70 0.48
N ARG A 117 -6.97 -37.99 0.13
CA ARG A 117 -7.61 -39.07 0.92
C ARG A 117 -6.92 -39.34 2.26
N LYS A 118 -5.68 -38.88 2.47
CA LYS A 118 -5.03 -38.91 3.79
C LYS A 118 -5.34 -37.61 4.54
N LYS A 119 -6.41 -37.69 5.34
CA LYS A 119 -7.06 -36.62 6.14
C LYS A 119 -6.10 -35.74 7.00
N GLU A 120 -4.85 -36.13 7.19
CA GLU A 120 -3.86 -35.42 8.02
C GLU A 120 -3.16 -34.24 7.34
N VAL A 121 -3.07 -34.21 6.00
CA VAL A 121 -2.33 -33.13 5.29
C VAL A 121 -3.21 -31.88 5.09
N LEU A 122 -4.51 -32.06 4.88
CA LEU A 122 -5.44 -30.95 4.62
C LEU A 122 -5.63 -30.04 5.85
N MET A 123 -5.63 -30.61 7.07
CA MET A 123 -5.79 -29.82 8.30
C MET A 123 -4.57 -28.91 8.57
N LYS A 124 -3.35 -29.34 8.21
CA LYS A 124 -2.13 -28.53 8.43
C LYS A 124 -1.98 -27.34 7.48
N ILE A 125 -2.62 -27.39 6.31
CA ILE A 125 -2.55 -26.30 5.32
C ILE A 125 -3.57 -25.20 5.66
N ILE A 126 -4.70 -25.56 6.28
CA ILE A 126 -5.75 -24.60 6.68
C ILE A 126 -5.41 -23.88 7.99
N GLU A 127 -4.59 -24.47 8.87
CA GLU A 127 -4.17 -23.85 10.15
C GLU A 127 -3.00 -22.84 10.03
N MET A 128 -2.53 -22.54 8.81
CA MET A 128 -1.44 -21.57 8.57
C MET A 128 -1.92 -20.21 8.02
N GLU A 129 -3.24 -20.00 7.89
CA GLU A 129 -3.87 -18.68 7.69
C GLU A 129 -4.20 -18.00 9.04
#